data_AF-A0AAV4GWG8-F1
#
_entry.id   AF-A0AAV4GWG8-F1
#
_cell.length_a   1.000
_cell.length_b   1.000
_cell.length_c   1.000
_cell.angle_alpha   90.00
_cell.angle_beta   90.00
_cell.angle_gamma   90.00
#
_symmetry.space_group_name_H-M   'P 1'
#
loop_
_entity.id
_entity.type
_entity.pdbx_description
1 polymer ?
#
loop_
_entity_poly.entity_id
_entity_poly.type
_entity_poly.pdbx_seq_one_letter_code
_entity_poly.pdbx_strand_id
1 'polypeptide(L)'
;MNHGLTVENIKLVVEYQAESCFKYFGERVSNARRIGDSDPSKTVLAETYKLLGNSAYGKTLTNIMKHRNIKYVRAEDVSKLVNDPRFNSMVELEDGMVEVNMNKQVAFWDLPLQIGFLVYQYTKLRMLEFHYDFLYKYVDRKDYQLLEMDTDSLYLAPSKETLEDVVRPNMRQQFADEWDDWFPAEA
;
A
#
# COMPACT_ATOMS: atom_id res chain seq x y z
N MET A 1 9.97 -8.04 18.48
CA MET A 1 10.18 -7.67 19.90
C MET A 1 11.62 -7.28 20.22
N ASN A 2 12.49 -7.10 19.21
CA ASN A 2 13.94 -6.91 19.42
C ASN A 2 14.33 -5.50 19.87
N HIS A 3 13.38 -4.55 19.88
CA HIS A 3 13.60 -3.15 20.27
C HIS A 3 12.92 -2.77 21.61
N GLY A 4 12.62 -3.76 22.47
CA GLY A 4 12.16 -3.52 23.85
C GLY A 4 10.67 -3.21 24.05
N LEU A 5 9.85 -3.23 22.99
CA LEU A 5 8.40 -3.03 23.13
C LEU A 5 7.72 -4.29 23.69
N THR A 6 7.00 -4.14 24.80
CA THR A 6 6.27 -5.21 25.48
C THR A 6 4.78 -5.10 25.19
N VAL A 7 4.17 -6.19 24.72
CA VAL A 7 2.72 -6.26 24.42
C VAL A 7 2.04 -7.08 25.52
N GLU A 8 1.20 -6.44 26.33
CA GLU A 8 0.63 -7.07 27.53
C GLU A 8 -0.77 -7.66 27.34
N ASN A 9 -1.59 -7.07 26.45
CA ASN A 9 -3.02 -7.42 26.33
C ASN A 9 -3.36 -8.01 24.97
N ILE A 10 -2.94 -9.25 24.73
CA ILE A 10 -3.25 -9.99 23.50
C ILE A 10 -4.61 -10.67 23.66
N LYS A 11 -5.56 -10.34 22.77
CA LYS A 11 -6.92 -10.94 22.78
C LYS A 11 -7.10 -12.04 21.73
N LEU A 12 -6.41 -11.93 20.60
CA LEU A 12 -6.49 -12.87 19.49
C LEU A 12 -5.17 -12.85 18.73
N VAL A 13 -4.69 -14.03 18.37
CA VAL A 13 -3.58 -14.24 17.44
C VAL A 13 -4.13 -15.06 16.29
N VAL A 14 -3.85 -14.63 15.06
CA VAL A 14 -4.18 -15.38 13.85
C VAL A 14 -2.87 -15.68 13.15
N GLU A 15 -2.57 -16.96 13.02
CA GLU A 15 -1.39 -17.46 12.33
C GLU A 15 -1.75 -17.89 10.91
N TYR A 16 -0.77 -17.81 10.01
CA TYR A 16 -0.93 -18.27 8.64
C TYR A 16 0.35 -18.97 8.18
N GLN A 17 0.20 -19.89 7.24
CA GLN A 17 1.34 -20.49 6.55
C GLN A 17 1.75 -19.59 5.38
N ALA A 18 2.98 -19.09 5.42
CA ALA A 18 3.50 -18.26 4.35
C ALA A 18 3.70 -19.07 3.07
N GLU A 19 3.09 -18.63 1.98
CA GLU A 19 3.18 -19.26 0.68
C GLU A 19 3.44 -18.20 -0.40
N SER A 20 4.27 -18.54 -1.38
CA SER A 20 4.67 -17.62 -2.45
C SER A 20 3.69 -17.60 -3.63
N CYS A 21 2.39 -17.70 -3.33
CA CYS A 21 1.30 -17.84 -4.31
C CYS A 21 1.20 -16.68 -5.33
N PHE A 22 1.70 -15.49 -4.99
CA PHE A 22 1.75 -14.33 -5.89
C PHE A 22 3.13 -14.07 -6.52
N LYS A 23 4.12 -14.95 -6.32
CA LYS A 23 5.49 -14.75 -6.81
C LYS A 23 5.53 -14.46 -8.30
N TYR A 24 4.89 -15.30 -9.11
CA TYR A 24 4.82 -15.12 -10.55
C TYR A 24 4.17 -13.80 -10.96
N PHE A 25 3.12 -13.37 -10.24
CA PHE A 25 2.45 -12.10 -10.49
C PHE A 25 3.38 -10.92 -10.17
N GLY A 26 3.99 -10.91 -8.99
CA GLY A 26 4.93 -9.87 -8.56
C GLY A 26 6.14 -9.77 -9.49
N GLU A 27 6.76 -10.90 -9.85
CA GLU A 27 7.87 -10.95 -10.80
C GLU A 27 7.51 -10.37 -12.16
N ARG A 28 6.30 -10.65 -12.69
CA ARG A 28 5.86 -10.06 -13.95
C ARG A 28 5.70 -8.55 -13.89
N VAL A 29 5.14 -8.02 -12.81
CA VAL A 29 5.02 -6.57 -12.61
C VAL A 29 6.42 -5.94 -12.53
N SER A 30 7.31 -6.47 -11.70
CA SER A 30 8.68 -5.95 -11.55
C SER A 30 9.52 -6.07 -12.83
N ASN A 31 9.42 -7.18 -13.56
CA ASN A 31 10.13 -7.37 -14.82
C ASN A 31 9.66 -6.38 -15.89
N ALA A 32 8.34 -6.16 -16.00
CA ALA A 32 7.81 -5.18 -16.95
C ALA A 32 8.25 -3.75 -16.62
N ARG A 33 8.36 -3.40 -15.32
CA ARG A 33 8.94 -2.13 -14.86
C ARG A 33 10.39 -1.97 -15.31
N ARG A 34 11.24 -2.96 -15.00
CA ARG A 34 12.66 -2.96 -15.40
C ARG A 34 12.86 -2.80 -16.90
N ILE A 35 12.04 -3.48 -17.71
CA ILE A 35 12.09 -3.35 -19.17
C ILE A 35 11.73 -1.92 -19.61
N GLY A 36 10.69 -1.32 -19.00
CA GLY A 36 10.31 0.06 -19.30
C GLY A 36 11.36 1.09 -18.92
N ASP A 37 12.09 0.86 -17.83
CA ASP A 37 13.20 1.73 -17.43
C ASP A 37 14.39 1.63 -18.41
N SER A 38 14.60 0.46 -19.03
CA SER A 38 15.66 0.24 -20.03
C SER A 38 15.31 0.67 -21.47
N ASP A 39 14.03 0.64 -21.84
CA ASP A 39 13.54 0.92 -23.20
C ASP A 39 12.34 1.89 -23.16
N PRO A 40 12.55 3.17 -23.54
CA PRO A 40 11.48 4.17 -23.55
C PRO A 40 10.26 3.78 -24.39
N SER A 41 10.41 2.92 -25.40
CA SER A 41 9.29 2.45 -26.23
C SER A 41 8.32 1.53 -25.47
N LYS A 42 8.75 0.99 -24.31
CA LYS A 42 7.98 0.09 -23.44
C LYS A 42 7.36 0.79 -22.24
N THR A 43 7.47 2.13 -22.14
CA THR A 43 6.90 2.93 -21.04
C THR A 43 5.41 2.63 -20.81
N VAL A 44 4.60 2.58 -21.88
CA VAL A 44 3.15 2.30 -21.77
C VAL A 44 2.89 0.92 -21.15
N LEU A 45 3.70 -0.07 -21.51
CA LEU A 45 3.61 -1.42 -20.95
C LEU A 45 3.96 -1.41 -19.46
N ALA A 46 5.07 -0.76 -19.09
CA ALA A 46 5.50 -0.64 -17.71
C ALA A 46 4.47 0.07 -16.81
N GLU A 47 3.87 1.16 -17.29
CA GLU A 47 2.80 1.85 -16.56
C GLU A 47 1.52 1.00 -16.46
N THR A 48 1.20 0.22 -17.50
CA THR A 48 0.08 -0.72 -17.45
C THR A 48 0.29 -1.80 -16.39
N TYR A 49 1.49 -2.38 -16.32
CA TYR A 49 1.80 -3.36 -15.27
C TYR A 49 1.87 -2.76 -13.88
N LYS A 50 2.34 -1.50 -13.75
CA LYS A 50 2.27 -0.75 -12.48
C LYS A 50 0.83 -0.61 -12.01
N LEU A 51 -0.06 -0.17 -12.92
CA LEU A 51 -1.48 -0.05 -12.62
C LEU A 51 -2.10 -1.41 -12.27
N LEU A 52 -1.72 -2.48 -12.97
CA LEU A 52 -2.20 -3.83 -12.68
C LEU A 52 -1.77 -4.29 -11.27
N GLY A 53 -0.51 -4.07 -10.89
CA GLY A 53 0.00 -4.38 -9.54
C GLY A 53 -0.76 -3.62 -8.46
N ASN A 54 -0.85 -2.29 -8.61
CA ASN A 54 -1.49 -1.42 -7.62
C ASN A 54 -2.99 -1.66 -7.51
N SER A 55 -3.68 -1.87 -8.64
CA SER A 55 -5.12 -2.13 -8.65
C SER A 55 -5.48 -3.52 -8.12
N ALA A 56 -4.65 -4.54 -8.37
CA ALA A 56 -4.84 -5.87 -7.78
C ALA A 56 -4.75 -5.80 -6.25
N TYR A 57 -3.75 -5.10 -5.72
CA TYR A 57 -3.66 -4.82 -4.29
C TYR A 57 -4.87 -4.02 -3.78
N GLY A 58 -5.22 -2.90 -4.43
CA GLY A 58 -6.38 -2.08 -4.05
C GLY A 58 -7.69 -2.85 -4.08
N LYS A 59 -7.83 -3.83 -4.99
CA LYS A 59 -8.98 -4.71 -5.06
C LYS A 59 -9.12 -5.54 -3.79
N THR A 60 -8.04 -6.05 -3.21
CA THR A 60 -8.09 -6.82 -1.95
C THR A 60 -8.62 -6.00 -0.76
N LEU A 61 -8.43 -4.68 -0.80
CA LEU A 61 -8.85 -3.73 0.25
C LEU A 61 -10.22 -3.06 -0.03
N THR A 62 -10.94 -3.51 -1.06
CA THR A 62 -12.20 -2.86 -1.45
C THR A 62 -13.21 -2.89 -0.32
N ASN A 63 -13.69 -1.71 0.09
CA ASN A 63 -14.77 -1.61 1.07
C ASN A 63 -16.12 -1.93 0.41
N ILE A 64 -16.51 -3.20 0.47
CA ILE A 64 -17.76 -3.68 -0.13
C ILE A 64 -19.02 -3.02 0.46
N MET A 65 -18.95 -2.44 1.66
CA MET A 65 -20.07 -1.74 2.31
C MET A 65 -20.39 -0.41 1.62
N LYS A 66 -19.44 0.13 0.85
CA LYS A 66 -19.65 1.32 0.02
C LYS A 66 -20.30 1.02 -1.33
N HIS A 67 -20.44 -0.25 -1.70
CA HIS A 67 -21.17 -0.58 -2.93
C HIS A 67 -22.65 -0.18 -2.81
N ARG A 68 -23.20 0.30 -3.92
CA ARG A 68 -24.58 0.76 -4.05
C ARG A 68 -25.28 -0.02 -5.15
N ASN A 69 -26.60 -0.11 -5.02
CA ASN A 69 -27.49 -0.51 -6.10
C ASN A 69 -28.06 0.76 -6.70
N ILE A 70 -27.72 1.02 -7.96
CA ILE A 70 -28.22 2.18 -8.70
C ILE A 70 -29.49 1.78 -9.43
N LYS A 71 -30.53 2.61 -9.34
CA LYS A 71 -31.77 2.44 -10.10
C LYS A 71 -32.04 3.72 -10.87
N TYR A 72 -32.43 3.59 -12.13
CA TYR A 72 -32.93 4.70 -12.94
C TYR A 72 -34.44 4.55 -13.04
N VAL A 73 -35.17 5.57 -12.58
CA VAL A 73 -36.64 5.59 -12.58
C VAL A 73 -37.13 6.92 -13.09
N ARG A 74 -38.39 6.98 -13.53
CA ARG A 74 -39.05 8.27 -13.79
C ARG A 74 -39.34 8.98 -12.47
N ALA A 75 -39.40 10.31 -12.51
CA ALA A 75 -39.71 11.15 -11.35
C ALA A 75 -41.00 10.71 -10.62
N GLU A 76 -41.98 10.22 -11.38
CA GLU A 76 -43.27 9.68 -10.92
C GLU A 76 -43.11 8.52 -9.91
N ASP A 77 -42.08 7.68 -10.08
CA ASP A 77 -41.88 6.43 -9.35
C ASP A 77 -40.87 6.56 -8.18
N VAL A 78 -40.21 7.71 -8.04
CA VAL A 78 -39.17 7.97 -7.03
C VAL A 78 -39.71 7.84 -5.61
N SER A 79 -40.94 8.28 -5.36
CA SER A 79 -41.54 8.30 -4.02
C SER A 79 -41.51 6.94 -3.33
N LYS A 80 -41.69 5.84 -4.07
CA LYS A 80 -41.62 4.47 -3.52
C LYS A 80 -40.21 4.11 -3.06
N LEU A 81 -39.19 4.58 -3.77
CA LEU A 81 -37.79 4.27 -3.46
C LEU A 81 -37.25 5.12 -2.31
N VAL A 82 -37.69 6.37 -2.16
CA VAL A 82 -37.30 7.24 -1.03
C VAL A 82 -37.78 6.69 0.31
N ASN A 83 -38.93 6.02 0.32
CA ASN A 83 -39.47 5.37 1.51
C ASN A 83 -38.80 4.04 1.87
N ASP A 84 -37.93 3.50 1.00
CA ASP A 84 -37.17 2.29 1.29
C ASP A 84 -36.05 2.62 2.30
N PRO A 85 -35.87 1.86 3.40
CA PRO A 85 -34.78 2.10 4.37
C PRO A 85 -33.37 2.05 3.77
N ARG A 86 -33.22 1.47 2.59
CA ARG A 86 -31.95 1.40 1.87
C ARG A 86 -31.69 2.65 1.02
N PHE A 87 -32.64 3.56 0.89
CA PHE A 87 -32.43 4.82 0.18
C PHE A 87 -31.19 5.55 0.75
N ASN A 88 -30.32 6.02 -0.13
CA ASN A 88 -29.12 6.77 0.26
C ASN A 88 -29.14 8.19 -0.29
N SER A 89 -29.35 8.33 -1.60
CA SER A 89 -29.44 9.63 -2.28
C SER A 89 -30.14 9.48 -3.63
N MET A 90 -30.46 10.59 -4.26
CA MET A 90 -30.93 10.62 -5.64
C MET A 90 -30.41 11.85 -6.37
N VAL A 91 -30.32 11.75 -7.69
CA VAL A 91 -29.91 12.82 -8.59
C VAL A 91 -30.92 12.86 -9.73
N GLU A 92 -31.54 14.02 -9.94
CA GLU A 92 -32.39 14.25 -11.11
C GLU A 92 -31.53 14.29 -12.37
N LEU A 93 -31.99 13.62 -13.41
CA LEU A 93 -31.41 13.57 -14.74
C LEU A 93 -32.33 14.26 -15.74
N GLU A 94 -31.89 14.34 -17.00
CA GLU A 94 -32.70 14.85 -18.10
C GLU A 94 -33.92 13.95 -18.38
N ASP A 95 -34.89 14.48 -19.13
CA ASP A 95 -36.10 13.77 -19.57
C ASP A 95 -36.98 13.21 -18.44
N GLY A 96 -36.94 13.82 -17.25
CA GLY A 96 -37.73 13.39 -16.10
C GLY A 96 -37.28 12.05 -15.51
N MET A 97 -36.04 11.64 -15.79
CA MET A 97 -35.40 10.49 -15.15
C MET A 97 -34.71 10.91 -13.84
N VAL A 98 -34.59 9.96 -12.93
CA VAL A 98 -33.92 10.15 -11.64
C VAL A 98 -33.05 8.93 -11.38
N GLU A 99 -31.78 9.16 -11.09
CA GLU A 99 -30.87 8.16 -10.56
C GLU A 99 -31.08 8.06 -9.04
N VAL A 100 -31.44 6.89 -8.54
CA VAL A 100 -31.62 6.61 -7.12
C VAL A 100 -30.52 5.67 -6.65
N ASN A 101 -29.71 6.16 -5.71
CA ASN A 101 -28.65 5.42 -5.05
C ASN A 101 -29.22 4.69 -3.83
N MET A 102 -29.11 3.36 -3.81
CA MET A 102 -29.56 2.53 -2.70
C MET A 102 -28.40 1.75 -2.07
N ASN A 103 -28.41 1.60 -0.74
CA ASN A 103 -27.56 0.69 -0.01
C ASN A 103 -27.88 -0.77 -0.38
N LYS A 104 -26.86 -1.63 -0.37
CA LYS A 104 -27.07 -3.08 -0.50
C LYS A 104 -27.73 -3.63 0.77
N GLN A 105 -28.69 -4.53 0.59
CA GLN A 105 -29.35 -5.22 1.71
C GLN A 105 -28.42 -6.26 2.35
N VAL A 106 -27.61 -6.94 1.53
CA VAL A 106 -26.64 -7.94 1.96
C VAL A 106 -25.31 -7.64 1.25
N ALA A 107 -24.21 -7.69 2.00
CA ALA A 107 -22.86 -7.56 1.48
C ALA A 107 -22.10 -8.87 1.72
N PHE A 108 -21.46 -9.40 0.68
CA PHE A 108 -20.64 -10.61 0.75
C PHE A 108 -19.17 -10.23 0.84
N TRP A 109 -18.51 -10.63 1.94
CA TRP A 109 -17.07 -10.44 2.14
C TRP A 109 -16.30 -11.58 1.46
N ASP A 110 -16.22 -11.52 0.13
CA ASP A 110 -15.59 -12.52 -0.74
C ASP A 110 -14.18 -12.10 -1.23
N LEU A 111 -13.64 -11.01 -0.70
CA LEU A 111 -12.31 -10.50 -1.02
C LEU A 111 -11.29 -10.89 0.05
N PRO A 112 -10.03 -11.20 -0.34
CA PRO A 112 -9.00 -11.63 0.60
C PRO A 112 -8.37 -10.42 1.30
N LEU A 113 -9.14 -9.74 2.15
CA LEU A 113 -8.75 -8.52 2.88
C LEU A 113 -7.45 -8.71 3.68
N GLN A 114 -7.23 -9.92 4.19
CA GLN A 114 -6.06 -10.31 4.96
C GLN A 114 -4.76 -10.08 4.17
N ILE A 115 -4.78 -10.30 2.86
CA ILE A 115 -3.62 -10.06 1.99
C ILE A 115 -3.29 -8.58 1.96
N GLY A 116 -4.30 -7.73 1.70
CA GLY A 116 -4.12 -6.28 1.67
C GLY A 116 -3.63 -5.73 3.00
N PHE A 117 -4.19 -6.21 4.10
CA PHE A 117 -3.73 -5.86 5.44
C PHE A 117 -2.26 -6.25 5.66
N LEU A 118 -1.89 -7.50 5.39
CA LEU A 118 -0.53 -8.00 5.62
C LEU A 118 0.49 -7.25 4.75
N VAL A 119 0.22 -7.07 3.46
CA VAL A 119 1.11 -6.31 2.56
C VAL A 119 1.37 -4.91 3.13
N TYR A 120 0.33 -4.20 3.55
CA TYR A 120 0.48 -2.86 4.13
C TYR A 120 1.29 -2.85 5.43
N GLN A 121 1.05 -3.82 6.31
CA GLN A 121 1.79 -3.95 7.56
C GLN A 121 3.26 -4.29 7.31
N TYR A 122 3.55 -5.14 6.31
CA TYR A 122 4.92 -5.45 5.92
C TYR A 122 5.64 -4.23 5.32
N THR A 123 4.99 -3.42 4.50
CA THR A 123 5.59 -2.18 3.99
C THR A 123 5.98 -1.23 5.14
N LYS A 124 5.10 -1.05 6.14
CA LYS A 124 5.43 -0.26 7.34
C LYS A 124 6.58 -0.87 8.13
N LEU A 125 6.59 -2.20 8.28
CA LEU A 125 7.66 -2.89 8.97
C LEU A 125 9.00 -2.65 8.27
N ARG A 126 9.07 -2.75 6.93
CA ARG A 126 10.30 -2.46 6.17
C ARG A 126 10.81 -1.03 6.41
N MET A 127 9.92 -0.04 6.48
CA MET A 127 10.31 1.34 6.81
C MET A 127 10.89 1.47 8.23
N LEU A 128 10.29 0.77 9.20
CA LEU A 128 10.76 0.75 10.58
C LEU A 128 12.09 0.00 10.72
N GLU A 129 12.25 -1.13 10.04
CA GLU A 129 13.51 -1.88 9.95
C GLU A 129 14.61 -0.99 9.36
N PHE A 130 14.35 -0.28 8.26
CA PHE A 130 15.33 0.67 7.72
C PHE A 130 15.70 1.78 8.73
N HIS A 131 14.75 2.27 9.52
CA HIS A 131 15.05 3.27 10.53
C HIS A 131 15.85 2.74 11.72
N TYR A 132 15.42 1.62 12.31
CA TYR A 132 15.98 1.11 13.57
C TYR A 132 17.14 0.14 13.37
N ASP A 133 17.05 -0.72 12.36
CA ASP A 133 18.05 -1.76 12.10
C ASP A 133 19.16 -1.28 11.15
N PHE A 134 18.93 -0.22 10.38
CA PHE A 134 19.94 0.37 9.50
C PHE A 134 20.38 1.77 9.98
N LEU A 135 19.53 2.81 9.92
CA LEU A 135 19.95 4.18 10.23
C LEU A 135 20.45 4.33 11.67
N TYR A 136 19.68 3.87 12.65
CA TYR A 136 20.05 3.99 14.06
C TYR A 136 21.28 3.16 14.43
N LYS A 137 21.46 2.00 13.76
CA LYS A 137 22.62 1.13 13.89
C LYS A 137 23.88 1.83 13.37
N TYR A 138 23.88 2.33 12.13
CA TYR A 138 25.08 2.80 11.45
C TYR A 138 25.41 4.28 11.60
N VAL A 139 24.41 5.12 11.87
CA VAL A 139 24.55 6.58 11.91
C VAL A 139 24.22 7.08 13.32
N ASP A 140 24.97 8.07 13.81
CA ASP A 140 24.63 8.74 15.07
C ASP A 140 23.38 9.62 14.85
N ARG A 141 22.45 9.65 15.80
CA ARG A 141 21.17 10.37 15.66
C ARG A 141 21.36 11.87 15.41
N LYS A 142 22.48 12.45 15.84
CA LYS A 142 22.82 13.86 15.57
C LYS A 142 23.22 14.12 14.11
N ASP A 143 23.61 13.08 13.38
CA ASP A 143 24.20 13.17 12.04
C ASP A 143 23.20 12.92 10.92
N TYR A 144 21.90 12.77 11.24
CA TYR A 144 20.84 12.78 10.25
C TYR A 144 19.54 13.34 10.83
N GLN A 145 18.70 13.87 9.95
CA GLN A 145 17.33 14.28 10.28
C GLN A 145 16.36 13.64 9.29
N LEU A 146 15.36 12.93 9.82
CA LEU A 146 14.21 12.50 9.03
C LEU A 146 13.35 13.72 8.70
N LEU A 147 12.97 13.87 7.45
CA LEU A 147 12.18 15.00 6.96
C LEU A 147 10.73 14.59 6.75
N GLU A 148 10.52 13.63 5.86
CA GLU A 148 9.19 13.20 5.42
C GLU A 148 9.20 11.70 5.12
N MET A 149 8.03 11.08 5.25
CA MET A 149 7.78 9.72 4.80
C MET A 149 6.42 9.71 4.11
N ASP A 150 6.39 9.28 2.85
CA ASP A 150 5.16 9.04 2.10
C ASP A 150 5.15 7.63 1.54
N THR A 151 4.27 6.79 2.09
CA THR A 151 3.90 5.43 1.63
C THR A 151 5.06 4.47 1.41
N ASP A 152 5.85 4.67 0.36
CA ASP A 152 6.99 3.87 -0.11
C ASP A 152 8.29 4.69 -0.22
N SER A 153 8.31 5.93 0.25
CA SER A 153 9.47 6.84 0.25
C SER A 153 9.80 7.36 1.65
N LEU A 154 11.09 7.61 1.88
CA LEU A 154 11.62 8.20 3.11
C LEU A 154 12.69 9.23 2.73
N TYR A 155 12.48 10.46 3.16
CA TYR A 155 13.40 11.57 2.94
C TYR A 155 14.17 11.88 4.21
N LEU A 156 15.50 11.94 4.10
CA LEU A 156 16.40 12.26 5.19
C LEU A 156 17.50 13.21 4.73
N ALA A 157 17.99 14.02 5.66
CA ALA A 157 19.13 14.91 5.47
C ALA A 157 20.30 14.44 6.36
N PRO A 158 21.41 13.95 5.79
CA PRO A 158 22.63 13.70 6.55
C PRO A 158 23.32 15.03 6.95
N SER A 159 24.17 15.00 7.98
CA SER A 159 24.97 16.16 8.42
C SER A 159 26.16 16.47 7.50
N LYS A 160 26.45 15.57 6.54
CA LYS A 160 27.53 15.67 5.55
C LYS A 160 26.97 15.47 4.13
N GLU A 161 27.85 15.44 3.15
CA GLU A 161 27.48 15.35 1.72
C GLU A 161 26.77 14.03 1.39
N THR A 162 27.26 12.90 1.93
CA THR A 162 26.64 11.59 1.68
C THR A 162 26.30 10.83 2.96
N LEU A 163 25.52 9.76 2.83
CA LEU A 163 25.14 8.89 3.94
C LEU A 163 26.35 8.12 4.49
N GLU A 164 27.27 7.71 3.60
CA GLU A 164 28.49 6.97 3.91
C GLU A 164 29.44 7.82 4.79
N ASP A 165 29.46 9.13 4.58
CA ASP A 165 30.31 10.06 5.33
C ASP A 165 29.93 10.17 6.81
N VAL A 166 28.66 9.91 7.13
CA VAL A 166 28.12 9.96 8.50
C VAL A 166 28.09 8.60 9.20
N VAL A 167 28.53 7.53 8.53
CA VAL A 167 28.63 6.20 9.13
C VAL A 167 29.67 6.19 10.26
N ARG A 168 29.28 5.61 11.41
CA ARG A 168 30.13 5.43 12.58
C ARG A 168 31.47 4.77 12.17
N PRO A 169 32.64 5.33 12.53
CA PRO A 169 33.93 4.83 12.07
C PRO A 169 34.16 3.34 12.34
N ASN A 170 33.70 2.84 13.49
CA ASN A 170 33.84 1.45 13.91
C ASN A 170 32.85 0.48 13.22
N MET A 171 31.90 0.97 12.43
CA MET A 171 30.88 0.16 11.76
C MET A 171 30.99 0.20 10.23
N ARG A 172 31.97 0.91 9.67
CA ARG A 172 32.14 1.07 8.21
C ARG A 172 32.31 -0.26 7.46
N GLN A 173 33.06 -1.21 8.04
CA GLN A 173 33.24 -2.51 7.40
C GLN A 173 31.91 -3.26 7.34
N GLN A 174 31.21 -3.36 8.47
CA GLN A 174 29.92 -4.04 8.53
C GLN A 174 28.85 -3.35 7.66
N PHE A 175 28.88 -2.01 7.59
CA PHE A 175 28.03 -1.24 6.69
C PHE A 175 28.26 -1.61 5.22
N ALA A 176 29.52 -1.76 4.81
CA ALA A 176 29.84 -2.19 3.45
C ALA A 176 29.42 -3.64 3.20
N ASP A 177 29.60 -4.52 4.18
CA ASP A 177 29.23 -5.94 4.08
C ASP A 177 27.69 -6.13 3.99
N GLU A 178 26.91 -5.28 4.64
CA GLU A 178 25.43 -5.33 4.65
C GLU A 178 24.79 -4.37 3.63
N TRP A 179 25.56 -3.67 2.80
CA TRP A 179 25.03 -2.63 1.90
C TRP A 179 23.95 -3.17 0.95
N ASP A 180 24.23 -4.29 0.28
CA ASP A 180 23.35 -4.90 -0.72
C ASP A 180 22.03 -5.43 -0.13
N ASP A 181 21.99 -5.69 1.19
CA ASP A 181 20.77 -6.11 1.89
C ASP A 181 19.75 -4.96 2.00
N TRP A 182 20.24 -3.72 1.99
CA TRP A 182 19.43 -2.50 2.15
C TRP A 182 19.26 -1.73 0.84
N PHE A 183 20.28 -1.71 -0.02
CA PHE A 183 20.29 -0.97 -1.29
C PHE A 183 20.56 -1.92 -2.47
N PRO A 184 19.55 -2.69 -2.90
CA PRO A 184 19.71 -3.71 -3.94
C PRO A 184 19.80 -3.14 -5.37
N ALA A 185 19.81 -1.82 -5.55
CA ALA A 185 20.01 -1.18 -6.84
C ALA A 185 21.49 -0.80 -6.98
N GLU A 186 22.12 -1.17 -8.10
CA GLU A 186 23.45 -0.66 -8.44
C GLU A 186 23.39 0.88 -8.55
N ALA A 187 24.32 1.56 -7.87
CA ALA A 187 24.42 3.02 -7.79
C ALA A 187 24.75 3.67 -9.14
#